data_AF-A0A9E5HZA5-F1
#
_entry.id   AF-A0A9E5HZA5-F1
#
_cell.length_a   1.000
_cell.length_b   1.000
_cell.length_c   1.000
_cell.angle_alpha   90.00
_cell.angle_beta   90.00
_cell.angle_gamma   90.00
#
_symmetry.space_group_name_H-M   'P 1'
#
loop_
_entity.id
_entity.type
_entity.pdbx_description
1 polymer ?
#
loop_
_entity_poly.entity_id
_entity_poly.type
_entity_poly.pdbx_seq_one_letter_code
_entity_poly.pdbx_strand_id
1 'polypeptide(L)'
;VTYQDADNTLDFDVADFTITLGGDLSGSVTITDLANATLTASIAADSVALGTDTTGNYVASVTSGSGLSITGSIGEGSTIVLANDDKGSSQNIFKNIAITGGATVVADSNDDTVTFTAGTGVSLVAATSTDTITVTNTGVTQLTGTANEITVSASTGSITLGLPTNPTVAGNLTVTGDLTVNGTTTTLNTETLSIEDNIILLNGNVTSTPSTNAGIEVERGTSANASLYWDETADKWYVNDSTTSKAIALVGDATFNTFATFTDGSTSATPDSSSDTFTFTGGTGISVAINSGADSLTITNEGVRTITGTADQISTTASTGSVTLSLPQGIATTSSPTFASLTLNGALTTTAINLTNTFVGDAAVSSATTAGTVVDSWAASGWRSAKYIVQMKDGNDIEVLEVLVTVDGNNNVYLTEYADVQSNAQLGTTDADYSGGDVRLKVTAAGNNVSVKVHKTLIEA
;
A
#
# COMPACT_ATOMS: atom_id res chain seq x y z
N VAL A 1 98.49 113.34 117.05
CA VAL A 1 99.68 114.16 117.29
C VAL A 1 99.75 114.55 118.73
N THR A 2 100.79 114.15 119.42
CA THR A 2 101.02 114.47 120.83
C THR A 2 102.40 115.07 120.96
N TYR A 3 102.48 116.27 121.52
CA TYR A 3 103.75 116.83 121.92
C TYR A 3 104.22 116.10 123.17
N GLN A 4 105.39 115.49 123.12
CA GLN A 4 105.99 114.84 124.27
C GLN A 4 106.90 115.82 124.98
N ASP A 5 106.51 116.24 126.18
CA ASP A 5 107.29 117.19 126.98
C ASP A 5 108.65 116.62 127.40
N ALA A 6 108.82 115.30 127.39
CA ALA A 6 110.07 114.64 127.78
C ALA A 6 111.21 114.80 126.76
N ASP A 7 110.90 114.95 125.46
CA ASP A 7 111.92 115.10 124.41
C ASP A 7 111.71 116.32 123.49
N ASN A 8 110.69 117.12 123.78
CA ASN A 8 110.33 118.31 123.05
C ASN A 8 109.98 118.07 121.56
N THR A 9 109.53 116.88 121.18
CA THR A 9 109.09 116.58 119.80
C THR A 9 107.57 116.41 119.69
N LEU A 10 107.00 116.73 118.52
CA LEU A 10 105.61 116.32 118.21
C LEU A 10 105.66 114.96 117.52
N ASP A 11 105.06 113.95 118.17
CA ASP A 11 104.84 112.65 117.57
C ASP A 11 103.51 112.61 116.83
N PHE A 12 103.52 112.12 115.60
CA PHE A 12 102.35 111.98 114.73
C PHE A 12 102.10 110.50 114.49
N ASP A 13 101.41 109.85 115.42
CA ASP A 13 100.81 108.53 115.17
C ASP A 13 99.67 108.69 114.16
N VAL A 14 99.97 108.39 112.90
CA VAL A 14 98.98 108.27 111.82
C VAL A 14 98.90 106.80 111.44
N ALA A 15 97.71 106.22 111.60
CA ALA A 15 97.49 104.81 111.32
C ALA A 15 97.74 104.44 109.85
N ASP A 16 98.35 103.27 109.62
CA ASP A 16 98.48 102.68 108.28
C ASP A 16 97.10 102.47 107.62
N PHE A 17 97.04 102.48 106.28
CA PHE A 17 95.83 102.16 105.52
C PHE A 17 96.08 101.09 104.44
N THR A 18 95.02 100.35 104.11
CA THR A 18 95.04 99.26 103.12
C THR A 18 94.23 99.63 101.89
N ILE A 19 94.68 99.24 100.69
CA ILE A 19 93.89 99.31 99.46
C ILE A 19 93.30 97.93 99.16
N THR A 20 92.00 97.88 98.90
CA THR A 20 91.27 96.64 98.54
C THR A 20 90.72 96.75 97.11
N LEU A 21 90.77 95.66 96.34
CA LEU A 21 90.15 95.56 95.02
C LEU A 21 88.73 94.97 95.12
N GLY A 22 87.82 95.41 94.25
CA GLY A 22 86.46 94.89 94.14
C GLY A 22 86.18 94.30 92.76
N GLY A 23 85.11 93.50 92.66
CA GLY A 23 84.72 92.77 91.44
C GLY A 23 85.49 91.46 91.26
N ASP A 24 85.69 91.06 90.02
CA ASP A 24 86.28 89.76 89.65
C ASP A 24 87.80 89.68 89.88
N LEU A 25 88.43 90.80 90.26
CA LEU A 25 89.85 90.86 90.58
C LEU A 25 90.08 90.61 92.08
N SER A 26 91.12 89.81 92.37
CA SER A 26 91.60 89.52 93.71
C SER A 26 93.06 89.99 93.89
N GLY A 27 93.42 90.37 95.11
CA GLY A 27 94.74 90.89 95.49
C GLY A 27 94.64 92.01 96.54
N SER A 28 95.62 92.12 97.44
CA SER A 28 95.69 93.19 98.44
C SER A 28 97.14 93.60 98.73
N VAL A 29 97.37 94.86 99.07
CA VAL A 29 98.67 95.36 99.55
C VAL A 29 98.47 96.23 100.79
N THR A 30 99.35 96.06 101.79
CA THR A 30 99.39 96.91 103.00
C THR A 30 100.68 97.71 102.98
N ILE A 31 100.60 99.01 103.22
CA ILE A 31 101.74 99.92 103.19
C ILE A 31 102.01 100.42 104.61
N THR A 32 103.12 99.98 105.20
CA THR A 32 103.58 100.40 106.54
C THR A 32 104.65 101.49 106.41
N ASP A 33 104.59 102.50 107.27
CA ASP A 33 105.57 103.61 107.33
C ASP A 33 105.78 104.36 106.00
N LEU A 34 104.75 104.45 105.17
CA LEU A 34 104.78 105.12 103.86
C LEU A 34 105.87 104.61 102.88
N ALA A 35 106.34 103.37 103.03
CA ALA A 35 107.25 102.77 102.07
C ALA A 35 106.56 102.46 100.72
N ASN A 36 107.32 102.37 99.61
CA ASN A 36 106.75 101.94 98.33
C ASN A 36 106.35 100.45 98.38
N ALA A 37 105.16 100.11 97.88
CA ALA A 37 104.69 98.72 97.74
C ALA A 37 104.05 98.47 96.36
N THR A 38 104.02 97.21 95.92
CA THR A 38 103.40 96.78 94.65
C THR A 38 102.21 95.86 94.93
N LEU A 39 101.06 96.14 94.29
CA LEU A 39 99.87 95.30 94.31
C LEU A 39 99.80 94.46 93.03
N THR A 40 99.70 93.14 93.16
CA THR A 40 99.42 92.24 92.03
C THR A 40 97.96 91.84 92.07
N ALA A 41 97.22 92.15 91.01
CA ALA A 41 95.81 91.80 90.87
C ALA A 41 95.64 90.64 89.88
N SER A 42 94.88 89.59 90.24
CA SER A 42 94.53 88.48 89.35
C SER A 42 93.03 88.23 89.34
N ILE A 43 92.46 87.94 88.16
CA ILE A 43 91.06 87.49 88.06
C ILE A 43 90.95 86.08 88.66
N ALA A 44 89.95 85.84 89.50
CA ALA A 44 89.75 84.54 90.11
C ALA A 44 89.27 83.49 89.09
N ALA A 45 89.54 82.21 89.36
CA ALA A 45 89.03 81.13 88.51
C ALA A 45 87.49 81.12 88.57
N ASP A 46 86.85 80.90 87.41
CA ASP A 46 85.40 80.81 87.25
C ASP A 46 84.60 82.02 87.76
N SER A 47 85.25 83.18 87.93
CA SER A 47 84.61 84.37 88.49
C SER A 47 83.94 85.28 87.46
N VAL A 48 84.20 85.07 86.17
CA VAL A 48 83.63 85.90 85.10
C VAL A 48 82.19 85.47 84.84
N ALA A 49 81.22 86.34 85.14
CA ALA A 49 79.81 86.03 84.98
C ALA A 49 79.39 86.17 83.51
N LEU A 50 78.99 85.05 82.88
CA LEU A 50 78.48 85.04 81.52
C LEU A 50 77.27 85.99 81.36
N GLY A 51 77.31 86.84 80.34
CA GLY A 51 76.28 87.83 80.01
C GLY A 51 76.44 89.21 80.67
N THR A 52 77.27 89.33 81.72
CA THR A 52 77.56 90.62 82.39
C THR A 52 78.97 91.10 82.07
N ASP A 53 79.93 90.18 82.21
CA ASP A 53 81.36 90.45 81.98
C ASP A 53 81.81 89.97 80.59
N THR A 54 80.88 89.50 79.76
CA THR A 54 81.08 89.01 78.39
C THR A 54 80.06 89.64 77.43
N THR A 55 80.42 89.92 76.18
CA THR A 55 79.49 90.41 75.12
C THR A 55 79.47 89.47 73.90
N GLY A 56 78.32 88.84 73.60
CA GLY A 56 78.10 87.91 72.48
C GLY A 56 76.88 86.99 72.69
N ASN A 57 76.49 86.19 71.69
CA ASN A 57 75.40 85.19 71.84
C ASN A 57 75.96 83.86 72.36
N TYR A 58 75.35 83.30 73.43
CA TYR A 58 75.76 82.04 74.05
C TYR A 58 74.62 81.02 74.08
N VAL A 59 74.90 79.78 73.64
CA VAL A 59 73.98 78.63 73.74
C VAL A 59 74.74 77.46 74.36
N ALA A 60 74.29 77.02 75.55
CA ALA A 60 74.96 75.96 76.30
C ALA A 60 74.78 74.56 75.67
N SER A 61 73.62 74.29 75.05
CA SER A 61 73.34 73.01 74.36
C SER A 61 72.17 73.12 73.38
N VAL A 62 72.20 72.36 72.28
CA VAL A 62 71.06 72.12 71.39
C VAL A 62 70.99 70.62 71.07
N THR A 63 69.81 70.02 71.12
CA THR A 63 69.59 68.59 70.83
C THR A 63 68.44 68.46 69.83
N SER A 64 68.61 67.69 68.76
CA SER A 64 67.53 67.45 67.79
C SER A 64 66.65 66.27 68.20
N GLY A 65 65.34 66.41 67.94
CA GLY A 65 64.42 65.27 67.91
C GLY A 65 64.47 64.53 66.57
N SER A 66 63.75 63.42 66.47
CA SER A 66 63.63 62.65 65.22
C SER A 66 63.13 63.53 64.06
N GLY A 67 63.76 63.41 62.89
CA GLY A 67 63.43 64.18 61.68
C GLY A 67 64.19 65.49 61.53
N LEU A 68 64.93 65.95 62.55
CA LEU A 68 65.76 67.16 62.47
C LEU A 68 67.26 66.82 62.51
N SER A 69 68.03 67.41 61.59
CA SER A 69 69.49 67.46 61.68
C SER A 69 69.95 68.83 62.13
N ILE A 70 70.99 68.85 62.96
CA ILE A 70 71.67 70.08 63.38
C ILE A 70 73.07 70.05 62.78
N THR A 71 73.45 71.14 62.12
CA THR A 71 74.79 71.35 61.59
C THR A 71 75.35 72.71 62.02
N GLY A 72 76.64 72.77 62.32
CA GLY A 72 77.32 73.93 62.93
C GLY A 72 77.98 73.58 64.27
N SER A 73 79.00 74.34 64.67
CA SER A 73 79.73 74.13 65.93
C SER A 73 79.04 74.85 67.10
N ILE A 74 79.20 74.32 68.32
CA ILE A 74 78.80 75.00 69.56
C ILE A 74 79.92 75.96 70.01
N GLY A 75 79.57 77.21 70.35
CA GLY A 75 80.52 78.21 70.83
C GLY A 75 80.14 79.65 70.47
N GLU A 76 80.85 80.61 71.08
CA GLU A 76 80.66 82.04 70.86
C GLU A 76 80.76 82.40 69.36
N GLY A 77 79.77 83.13 68.84
CA GLY A 77 79.71 83.58 67.45
C GLY A 77 79.22 82.54 66.43
N SER A 78 78.77 81.36 66.85
CA SER A 78 78.34 80.29 65.94
C SER A 78 76.91 80.49 65.41
N THR A 79 76.69 80.14 64.14
CA THR A 79 75.34 80.02 63.54
C THR A 79 74.92 78.55 63.56
N ILE A 80 73.88 78.23 64.30
CA ILE A 80 73.29 76.89 64.31
C ILE A 80 72.27 76.78 63.17
N VAL A 81 72.43 75.78 62.30
CA VAL A 81 71.48 75.49 61.23
C VAL A 81 70.65 74.28 61.61
N LEU A 82 69.33 74.45 61.69
CA LEU A 82 68.38 73.35 61.83
C LEU A 82 67.82 73.03 60.44
N ALA A 83 68.01 71.79 60.00
CA ALA A 83 67.41 71.27 58.78
C ALA A 83 66.41 70.17 59.12
N ASN A 84 65.28 70.18 58.42
CA ASN A 84 64.38 69.04 58.41
C ASN A 84 64.93 67.99 57.44
N ASP A 85 65.41 66.87 57.99
CA ASP A 85 65.87 65.71 57.22
C ASP A 85 64.69 64.94 56.65
N ASP A 86 63.51 65.04 57.27
CA ASP A 86 62.26 64.50 56.76
C ASP A 86 61.36 65.61 56.20
N LYS A 87 61.71 66.09 55.00
CA LYS A 87 60.92 67.10 54.29
C LYS A 87 59.52 66.64 53.90
N GLY A 88 59.06 65.43 54.22
CA GLY A 88 57.67 64.99 54.05
C GLY A 88 56.98 65.20 52.69
N SER A 89 57.65 65.56 51.59
CA SER A 89 56.95 66.21 50.45
C SER A 89 57.66 66.17 49.08
N SER A 90 58.58 65.22 48.84
CA SER A 90 59.15 65.00 47.48
C SER A 90 58.52 63.85 46.68
N GLN A 91 57.49 63.16 47.18
CA GLN A 91 56.79 62.13 46.41
C GLN A 91 55.28 62.19 46.69
N ASN A 92 54.49 62.26 45.63
CA ASN A 92 53.02 62.20 45.66
C ASN A 92 52.57 60.77 46.06
N ILE A 93 52.56 60.45 47.35
CA ILE A 93 52.12 59.12 47.83
C ILE A 93 50.64 59.11 48.25
N PHE A 94 49.91 58.09 47.81
CA PHE A 94 48.61 57.76 48.41
C PHE A 94 48.87 56.95 49.69
N LYS A 95 48.35 57.37 50.84
CA LYS A 95 48.48 56.56 52.08
C LYS A 95 47.68 55.26 52.02
N ASN A 96 46.50 55.31 51.41
CA ASN A 96 45.59 54.19 51.29
C ASN A 96 44.83 54.29 49.96
N ILE A 97 44.76 53.20 49.20
CA ILE A 97 43.80 53.03 48.11
C ILE A 97 42.82 51.94 48.52
N ALA A 98 41.60 52.34 48.87
CA ALA A 98 40.56 51.42 49.31
C ALA A 98 39.72 50.91 48.12
N ILE A 99 39.50 49.60 48.06
CA ILE A 99 38.58 48.97 47.10
C ILE A 99 37.37 48.44 47.89
N THR A 100 36.17 48.93 47.58
CA THR A 100 34.93 48.46 48.24
C THR A 100 34.76 46.96 48.03
N GLY A 101 34.72 46.18 49.12
CA GLY A 101 34.63 44.71 49.08
C GLY A 101 35.96 43.96 48.95
N GLY A 102 37.10 44.69 48.88
CA GLY A 102 38.45 44.13 48.86
C GLY A 102 39.34 44.66 49.98
N ALA A 103 40.61 44.25 49.98
CA ALA A 103 41.61 44.79 50.89
C ALA A 103 41.96 46.25 50.50
N THR A 104 42.31 47.05 51.51
CA THR A 104 42.90 48.38 51.27
C THR A 104 44.37 48.20 50.93
N VAL A 105 44.81 48.78 49.82
CA VAL A 105 46.23 48.85 49.47
C VAL A 105 46.85 49.97 50.31
N VAL A 106 47.91 49.66 51.05
CA VAL A 106 48.62 50.59 51.94
C VAL A 106 50.06 50.68 51.48
N ALA A 107 50.58 51.91 51.41
CA ALA A 107 51.98 52.11 51.07
C ALA A 107 52.89 51.47 52.13
N ASP A 108 53.79 50.57 51.72
CA ASP A 108 54.73 49.89 52.62
C ASP A 108 56.09 50.59 52.75
N SER A 109 56.39 51.52 51.84
CA SER A 109 57.60 52.35 51.82
C SER A 109 57.34 53.73 51.21
N ASN A 110 58.33 54.62 51.28
CA ASN A 110 58.23 55.96 50.68
C ASN A 110 58.23 55.93 49.14
N ASP A 111 58.75 54.88 48.53
CA ASP A 111 58.82 54.67 47.07
C ASP A 111 58.01 53.43 46.66
N ASP A 112 56.78 53.33 47.16
CA ASP A 112 55.86 52.23 46.86
C ASP A 112 54.99 52.54 45.63
N THR A 113 54.61 51.50 44.89
CA THR A 113 53.82 51.60 43.66
C THR A 113 52.55 50.76 43.73
N VAL A 114 51.41 51.36 43.38
CA VAL A 114 50.17 50.61 43.17
C VAL A 114 50.07 50.16 41.72
N THR A 115 50.23 48.86 41.47
CA THR A 115 50.15 48.28 40.12
C THR A 115 48.74 47.79 39.82
N PHE A 116 48.14 48.31 38.74
CA PHE A 116 46.87 47.80 38.23
C PHE A 116 47.12 46.71 37.19
N THR A 117 46.54 45.53 37.39
CA THR A 117 46.62 44.42 36.43
C THR A 117 45.27 44.26 35.74
N ALA A 118 45.27 44.24 34.40
CA ALA A 118 44.06 44.02 33.64
C ALA A 118 43.65 42.53 33.71
N GLY A 119 42.39 42.26 34.06
CA GLY A 119 41.79 40.95 33.87
C GLY A 119 41.47 40.68 32.39
N THR A 120 41.08 39.44 32.07
CA THR A 120 40.59 39.08 30.73
C THR A 120 39.42 39.97 30.30
N GLY A 121 39.48 40.54 29.10
CA GLY A 121 38.44 41.41 28.56
C GLY A 121 38.44 42.84 29.12
N VAL A 122 39.51 43.26 29.81
CA VAL A 122 39.72 44.64 30.24
C VAL A 122 41.05 45.16 29.69
N SER A 123 41.10 46.43 29.32
CA SER A 123 42.32 47.17 29.01
C SER A 123 42.47 48.34 29.96
N LEU A 124 43.71 48.60 30.36
CA LEU A 124 44.09 49.69 31.25
C LEU A 124 45.07 50.58 30.49
N VAL A 125 44.77 51.87 30.39
CA VAL A 125 45.66 52.86 29.77
C VAL A 125 45.91 53.99 30.76
N ALA A 126 47.17 54.19 31.14
CA ALA A 126 47.60 55.32 31.96
C ALA A 126 47.99 56.51 31.08
N ALA A 127 47.48 57.70 31.41
CA ALA A 127 47.89 58.96 30.79
C ALA A 127 48.63 59.81 31.81
N THR A 128 49.97 59.88 31.67
CA THR A 128 50.87 60.52 32.64
C THR A 128 50.84 62.04 32.64
N SER A 129 50.20 62.66 31.64
CA SER A 129 50.02 64.12 31.57
C SER A 129 48.76 64.60 32.28
N THR A 130 47.80 63.71 32.52
CA THR A 130 46.52 64.02 33.17
C THR A 130 46.31 63.23 34.46
N ASP A 131 47.27 62.39 34.84
CA ASP A 131 47.22 61.50 36.00
C ASP A 131 45.94 60.64 36.03
N THR A 132 45.53 60.14 34.86
CA THR A 132 44.33 59.28 34.72
C THR A 132 44.68 57.85 34.33
N ILE A 133 43.88 56.91 34.82
CA ILE A 133 43.84 55.53 34.34
C ILE A 133 42.47 55.32 33.71
N THR A 134 42.46 55.04 32.40
CA THR A 134 41.24 54.66 31.69
C THR A 134 41.07 53.15 31.75
N VAL A 135 39.91 52.71 32.25
CA VAL A 135 39.51 51.30 32.29
C VAL A 135 38.52 51.06 31.16
N THR A 136 38.89 50.23 30.19
CA THR A 136 38.06 49.92 29.02
C THR A 136 37.69 48.44 29.02
N ASN A 137 36.40 48.12 28.89
CA ASN A 137 35.99 46.75 28.57
C ASN A 137 36.38 46.43 27.12
N THR A 138 37.25 45.45 26.94
CA THR A 138 37.72 44.93 25.65
C THR A 138 37.21 43.53 25.33
N GLY A 139 36.40 42.94 26.23
CA GLY A 139 35.71 41.67 26.00
C GLY A 139 34.51 41.84 25.08
N VAL A 140 33.31 41.55 25.58
CA VAL A 140 32.08 41.75 24.81
C VAL A 140 31.70 43.23 24.83
N THR A 141 31.91 43.93 23.73
CA THR A 141 31.59 45.37 23.58
C THR A 141 30.20 45.61 23.00
N GLN A 142 29.67 44.62 22.28
CA GLN A 142 28.34 44.65 21.71
C GLN A 142 27.83 43.22 21.50
N LEU A 143 26.56 43.00 21.80
CA LEU A 143 25.83 41.79 21.42
C LEU A 143 24.63 42.22 20.59
N THR A 144 24.73 42.09 19.28
CA THR A 144 23.68 42.44 18.32
C THR A 144 22.83 41.22 18.01
N GLY A 145 21.53 41.37 18.13
CA GLY A 145 20.55 40.39 17.68
C GLY A 145 19.22 41.06 17.44
N THR A 146 18.26 40.30 16.91
CA THR A 146 16.90 40.77 16.76
C THR A 146 16.29 41.02 18.15
N ALA A 147 15.46 42.04 18.26
CA ALA A 147 14.73 42.32 19.50
C ALA A 147 13.96 41.06 19.96
N ASN A 148 14.02 40.75 21.25
CA ASN A 148 13.41 39.58 21.90
C ASN A 148 14.09 38.21 21.63
N GLU A 149 15.04 38.12 20.71
CA GLU A 149 15.82 36.89 20.49
C GLU A 149 17.09 36.85 21.34
N ILE A 150 17.72 38.00 21.53
CA ILE A 150 18.83 38.16 22.46
C ILE A 150 18.36 39.01 23.64
N THR A 151 18.35 38.41 24.84
CA THR A 151 18.06 39.13 26.08
C THR A 151 19.27 39.10 27.01
N VAL A 152 19.62 40.27 27.55
CA VAL A 152 20.75 40.45 28.46
C VAL A 152 20.22 40.85 29.83
N SER A 153 20.54 40.07 30.86
CA SER A 153 20.19 40.38 32.25
C SER A 153 21.21 41.38 32.82
N ALA A 154 20.78 42.64 33.01
CA ALA A 154 21.64 43.68 33.56
C ALA A 154 22.08 43.42 35.02
N SER A 155 21.35 42.60 35.78
CA SER A 155 21.67 42.29 37.18
C SER A 155 22.60 41.09 37.37
N THR A 156 22.68 40.18 36.39
CA THR A 156 23.46 38.93 36.50
C THR A 156 24.51 38.74 35.40
N GLY A 157 24.48 39.56 34.35
CA GLY A 157 25.34 39.41 33.18
C GLY A 157 24.99 38.20 32.29
N SER A 158 23.89 37.49 32.57
CA SER A 158 23.45 36.34 31.77
C SER A 158 22.91 36.77 30.40
N ILE A 159 23.29 36.02 29.37
CA ILE A 159 22.82 36.18 27.99
C ILE A 159 21.95 34.98 27.64
N THR A 160 20.71 35.22 27.21
CA THR A 160 19.85 34.17 26.66
C THR A 160 19.71 34.37 25.14
N LEU A 161 19.96 33.29 24.39
CA LEU A 161 19.80 33.24 22.94
C LEU A 161 18.56 32.40 22.60
N GLY A 162 17.57 33.01 21.98
CA GLY A 162 16.38 32.37 21.43
C GLY A 162 16.49 32.08 19.93
N LEU A 163 15.52 31.35 19.41
CA LEU A 163 15.30 31.25 17.96
C LEU A 163 14.45 32.44 17.49
N PRO A 164 14.64 32.90 16.23
CA PRO A 164 13.74 33.87 15.63
C PRO A 164 12.32 33.33 15.49
N THR A 165 11.33 34.22 15.40
CA THR A 165 9.90 33.83 15.23
C THR A 165 9.65 33.04 13.94
N ASN A 166 10.48 33.27 12.92
CA ASN A 166 10.41 32.59 11.62
C ASN A 166 11.81 32.13 11.23
N PRO A 167 12.30 31.03 11.82
CA PRO A 167 13.64 30.55 11.53
C PRO A 167 13.74 30.06 10.08
N THR A 168 14.74 30.55 9.35
CA THR A 168 15.13 30.03 8.04
C THR A 168 16.36 29.14 8.20
N VAL A 169 16.26 27.87 7.82
CA VAL A 169 17.40 26.95 7.79
C VAL A 169 17.95 26.91 6.37
N ALA A 170 19.13 27.48 6.16
CA ALA A 170 19.74 27.54 4.82
C ALA A 170 20.29 26.19 4.33
N GLY A 171 20.54 25.26 5.25
CA GLY A 171 20.98 23.90 4.95
C GLY A 171 19.91 22.85 5.25
N ASN A 172 20.35 21.59 5.41
CA ASN A 172 19.45 20.49 5.76
C ASN A 172 19.01 20.60 7.23
N LEU A 173 17.72 20.36 7.49
CA LEU A 173 17.19 20.15 8.83
C LEU A 173 17.17 18.64 9.12
N THR A 174 17.79 18.21 10.22
CA THR A 174 17.63 16.85 10.77
C THR A 174 16.85 16.95 12.06
N VAL A 175 15.74 16.22 12.18
CA VAL A 175 14.93 16.12 13.40
C VAL A 175 15.13 14.72 13.96
N THR A 176 15.74 14.61 15.15
CA THR A 176 16.00 13.31 15.80
C THR A 176 14.83 12.79 16.63
N GLY A 177 13.90 13.68 16.98
CA GLY A 177 12.60 13.33 17.55
C GLY A 177 11.48 13.52 16.55
N ASP A 178 10.28 13.77 17.06
CA ASP A 178 9.09 13.94 16.22
C ASP A 178 9.00 15.36 15.64
N LEU A 179 8.46 15.48 14.42
CA LEU A 179 8.05 16.74 13.85
C LEU A 179 6.55 16.94 14.07
N THR A 180 6.19 17.85 14.97
CA THR A 180 4.80 18.33 15.13
C THR A 180 4.66 19.70 14.47
N VAL A 181 3.68 19.85 13.57
CA VAL A 181 3.38 21.12 12.89
C VAL A 181 2.00 21.61 13.33
N ASN A 182 1.96 22.62 14.19
CA ASN A 182 0.71 23.25 14.64
C ASN A 182 0.25 24.35 13.66
N GLY A 183 -0.03 23.95 12.44
CA GLY A 183 -0.59 24.80 11.38
C GLY A 183 -1.69 24.09 10.61
N THR A 184 -2.28 24.76 9.63
CA THR A 184 -3.29 24.17 8.74
C THR A 184 -2.70 23.66 7.43
N THR A 185 -1.40 23.88 7.17
CA THR A 185 -0.76 23.55 5.90
C THR A 185 0.70 23.16 6.10
N THR A 186 1.10 22.07 5.46
CA THR A 186 2.49 21.65 5.27
C THR A 186 2.74 21.57 3.77
N THR A 187 3.73 22.32 3.27
CA THR A 187 4.13 22.28 1.85
C THR A 187 5.54 21.73 1.76
N LEU A 188 5.71 20.64 1.00
CA LEU A 188 7.00 20.02 0.70
C LEU A 188 7.27 20.13 -0.80
N ASN A 189 8.18 21.00 -1.19
CA ASN A 189 8.60 21.15 -2.58
C ASN A 189 9.70 20.13 -2.89
N THR A 190 9.30 18.86 -3.03
CA THR A 190 10.19 17.74 -3.33
C THR A 190 9.67 16.96 -4.55
N GLU A 191 10.57 16.39 -5.33
CA GLU A 191 10.23 15.48 -6.42
C GLU A 191 9.85 14.09 -5.90
N THR A 192 10.35 13.70 -4.73
CA THR A 192 10.11 12.39 -4.13
C THR A 192 9.81 12.52 -2.64
N LEU A 193 8.76 11.86 -2.19
CA LEU A 193 8.42 11.69 -0.78
C LEU A 193 8.52 10.21 -0.44
N SER A 194 9.55 9.82 0.32
CA SER A 194 9.68 8.45 0.87
C SER A 194 9.04 8.43 2.25
N ILE A 195 8.15 7.45 2.48
CA ILE A 195 7.49 7.22 3.76
C ILE A 195 7.77 5.76 4.12
N GLU A 196 8.42 5.54 5.26
CA GLU A 196 8.73 4.20 5.75
C GLU A 196 7.58 3.61 6.60
N ASP A 197 6.58 4.43 6.92
CA ASP A 197 5.41 3.97 7.66
C ASP A 197 4.55 3.02 6.81
N ASN A 198 4.16 1.89 7.40
CA ASN A 198 3.27 0.92 6.75
C ASN A 198 1.87 1.48 6.47
N ILE A 199 1.44 2.50 7.23
CA ILE A 199 0.11 3.11 7.16
C ILE A 199 0.25 4.62 7.24
N ILE A 200 -0.37 5.33 6.29
CA ILE A 200 -0.53 6.79 6.34
C ILE A 200 -1.87 7.09 6.99
N LEU A 201 -1.86 7.71 8.18
CA LEU A 201 -3.06 8.15 8.86
C LEU A 201 -3.52 9.52 8.32
N LEU A 202 -4.64 9.54 7.63
CA LEU A 202 -5.32 10.77 7.21
C LEU A 202 -6.38 11.16 8.24
N ASN A 203 -6.69 12.45 8.36
CA ASN A 203 -7.70 12.97 9.29
C ASN A 203 -7.49 12.55 10.77
N GLY A 204 -6.24 12.38 11.21
CA GLY A 204 -5.91 11.94 12.58
C GLY A 204 -6.37 12.88 13.71
N ASN A 205 -6.92 14.05 13.37
CA ASN A 205 -7.49 15.02 14.31
C ASN A 205 -9.02 14.88 14.51
N VAL A 206 -9.69 13.96 13.80
CA VAL A 206 -11.14 13.75 13.95
C VAL A 206 -11.44 13.10 15.31
N THR A 207 -12.34 13.71 16.09
CA THR A 207 -12.72 13.26 17.45
C THR A 207 -14.21 12.94 17.60
N SER A 208 -15.01 13.17 16.57
CA SER A 208 -16.45 12.92 16.50
C SER A 208 -16.79 12.06 15.27
N THR A 209 -18.08 11.88 14.97
CA THR A 209 -18.51 11.28 13.70
C THR A 209 -17.82 11.99 12.54
N PRO A 210 -17.07 11.28 11.69
CA PRO A 210 -16.39 11.87 10.54
C PRO A 210 -17.38 12.52 9.57
N SER A 211 -16.98 13.65 8.98
CA SER A 211 -17.79 14.38 8.00
C SER A 211 -16.98 14.90 6.81
N THR A 212 -15.67 14.69 6.83
CA THR A 212 -14.74 15.27 5.85
C THR A 212 -14.02 14.13 5.15
N ASN A 213 -14.14 14.10 3.83
CA ASN A 213 -13.44 13.14 2.98
C ASN A 213 -11.91 13.27 3.14
N ALA A 214 -11.19 12.17 2.98
CA ALA A 214 -9.73 12.12 3.07
C ALA A 214 -9.16 11.39 1.85
N GLY A 215 -8.02 11.83 1.33
CA GLY A 215 -7.44 11.15 0.18
C GLY A 215 -6.15 11.76 -0.33
N ILE A 216 -5.78 11.31 -1.52
CA ILE A 216 -4.66 11.80 -2.31
C ILE A 216 -5.26 12.41 -3.58
N GLU A 217 -4.87 13.65 -3.86
CA GLU A 217 -5.28 14.37 -5.06
C GLU A 217 -4.06 14.71 -5.92
N VAL A 218 -4.26 14.61 -7.23
CA VAL A 218 -3.29 14.95 -8.25
C VAL A 218 -3.76 16.23 -8.92
N GLU A 219 -3.06 17.34 -8.62
CA GLU A 219 -3.22 18.61 -9.30
C GLU A 219 -2.76 18.50 -10.76
N ARG A 220 -3.65 18.83 -11.71
CA ARG A 220 -3.39 18.66 -13.16
C ARG A 220 -3.41 19.98 -13.94
N GLY A 221 -3.16 21.09 -13.25
CA GLY A 221 -3.09 22.42 -13.84
C GLY A 221 -4.47 22.94 -14.24
N THR A 222 -4.73 23.07 -15.55
CA THR A 222 -6.03 23.56 -16.06
C THR A 222 -7.03 22.43 -16.31
N SER A 223 -6.61 21.17 -16.23
CA SER A 223 -7.50 20.01 -16.32
C SER A 223 -8.14 19.73 -14.96
N ALA A 224 -9.25 19.01 -14.95
CA ALA A 224 -9.81 18.48 -13.71
C ALA A 224 -8.79 17.55 -13.01
N ASN A 225 -8.71 17.67 -11.69
CA ASN A 225 -7.86 16.85 -10.86
C ASN A 225 -8.35 15.40 -10.83
N ALA A 226 -7.41 14.50 -10.62
CA ALA A 226 -7.70 13.09 -10.36
C ALA A 226 -7.42 12.80 -8.88
N SER A 227 -8.17 11.89 -8.27
CA SER A 227 -7.99 11.60 -6.84
C SER A 227 -8.35 10.17 -6.46
N LEU A 228 -7.74 9.69 -5.39
CA LEU A 228 -8.15 8.53 -4.62
C LEU A 228 -8.60 9.04 -3.26
N TYR A 229 -9.87 8.87 -2.90
CA TYR A 229 -10.39 9.43 -1.66
C TYR A 229 -11.46 8.54 -1.02
N TRP A 230 -11.51 8.59 0.30
CA TRP A 230 -12.59 8.06 1.12
C TRP A 230 -13.72 9.08 1.13
N ASP A 231 -14.93 8.64 0.79
CA ASP A 231 -16.14 9.45 0.88
C ASP A 231 -16.93 9.07 2.14
N GLU A 232 -17.00 9.99 3.11
CA GLU A 232 -17.67 9.77 4.40
C GLU A 232 -19.20 9.66 4.25
N THR A 233 -19.78 10.21 3.18
CA THR A 233 -21.23 10.12 2.94
C THR A 233 -21.59 8.76 2.35
N ALA A 234 -20.76 8.26 1.44
CA ALA A 234 -20.98 6.97 0.78
C ALA A 234 -20.37 5.78 1.56
N ASP A 235 -19.54 6.03 2.57
CA ASP A 235 -18.81 5.03 3.38
C ASP A 235 -17.95 4.11 2.50
N LYS A 236 -17.30 4.68 1.48
CA LYS A 236 -16.53 3.94 0.45
C LYS A 236 -15.34 4.72 -0.08
N TRP A 237 -14.34 3.97 -0.54
CA TRP A 237 -13.24 4.52 -1.35
C TRP A 237 -13.68 4.75 -2.79
N TYR A 238 -13.27 5.88 -3.36
CA TYR A 238 -13.51 6.27 -4.74
C TYR A 238 -12.20 6.59 -5.46
N VAL A 239 -12.16 6.25 -6.75
CA VAL A 239 -11.20 6.81 -7.70
C VAL A 239 -11.95 7.78 -8.59
N ASN A 240 -11.51 9.04 -8.60
CA ASN A 240 -11.91 10.02 -9.60
C ASN A 240 -10.85 10.06 -10.70
N ASP A 241 -11.25 9.65 -11.91
CA ASP A 241 -10.38 9.60 -13.09
C ASP A 241 -10.30 10.94 -13.85
N SER A 242 -10.60 12.05 -13.18
CA SER A 242 -10.82 13.42 -13.68
C SER A 242 -12.13 13.68 -14.40
N THR A 243 -12.93 12.66 -14.68
CA THR A 243 -14.22 12.82 -15.36
C THR A 243 -15.38 12.15 -14.63
N THR A 244 -15.12 11.02 -13.98
CA THR A 244 -16.11 10.27 -13.22
C THR A 244 -15.48 9.73 -11.93
N SER A 245 -16.25 9.80 -10.84
CA SER A 245 -15.92 9.10 -9.60
C SER A 245 -16.52 7.70 -9.65
N LYS A 246 -15.67 6.68 -9.45
CA LYS A 246 -16.07 5.28 -9.38
C LYS A 246 -15.68 4.73 -8.01
N ALA A 247 -16.60 4.06 -7.33
CA ALA A 247 -16.27 3.39 -6.08
C ALA A 247 -15.26 2.25 -6.37
N ILE A 248 -14.26 2.09 -5.51
CA ILE A 248 -13.40 0.92 -5.51
C ILE A 248 -14.22 -0.23 -4.95
N ALA A 249 -14.43 -1.27 -5.77
CA ALA A 249 -15.04 -2.50 -5.32
C ALA A 249 -14.00 -3.39 -4.64
N LEU A 250 -14.29 -3.85 -3.43
CA LEU A 250 -13.46 -4.79 -2.68
C LEU A 250 -13.98 -6.22 -2.87
N VAL A 251 -13.10 -7.21 -2.70
CA VAL A 251 -13.49 -8.63 -2.72
C VAL A 251 -14.45 -8.89 -1.56
N GLY A 252 -15.68 -9.29 -1.87
CA GLY A 252 -16.75 -9.50 -0.89
C GLY A 252 -17.77 -8.36 -0.79
N ASP A 253 -17.55 -7.24 -1.47
CA ASP A 253 -18.61 -6.27 -1.67
C ASP A 253 -19.74 -6.95 -2.46
N ALA A 254 -20.91 -7.09 -1.82
CA ALA A 254 -22.07 -7.79 -2.39
C ALA A 254 -22.63 -7.13 -3.67
N THR A 255 -22.05 -6.00 -4.09
CA THR A 255 -22.57 -5.14 -5.15
C THR A 255 -21.70 -5.13 -6.41
N PHE A 256 -21.22 -6.29 -6.84
CA PHE A 256 -20.60 -6.42 -8.16
C PHE A 256 -21.44 -7.34 -9.04
N ASN A 257 -21.95 -6.77 -10.13
CA ASN A 257 -22.69 -7.56 -11.11
C ASN A 257 -21.74 -8.53 -11.79
N THR A 258 -22.12 -9.81 -11.83
CA THR A 258 -21.32 -10.89 -12.43
C THR A 258 -21.22 -10.78 -13.96
N PHE A 259 -21.97 -9.85 -14.55
CA PHE A 259 -22.02 -9.57 -15.98
C PHE A 259 -22.14 -8.05 -16.23
N ALA A 260 -21.68 -7.62 -17.40
CA ALA A 260 -21.90 -6.27 -17.92
C ALA A 260 -23.15 -6.27 -18.82
N THR A 261 -23.00 -6.31 -20.14
CA THR A 261 -24.16 -6.46 -21.05
C THR A 261 -24.12 -7.84 -21.71
N PHE A 262 -25.21 -8.60 -21.61
CA PHE A 262 -25.38 -9.86 -22.35
C PHE A 262 -26.48 -9.69 -23.38
N THR A 263 -26.23 -10.01 -24.65
CA THR A 263 -27.20 -9.84 -25.74
C THR A 263 -27.25 -11.07 -26.64
N ASP A 264 -28.45 -11.41 -27.10
CA ASP A 264 -28.67 -12.40 -28.16
C ASP A 264 -28.72 -11.79 -29.57
N GLY A 265 -28.38 -10.49 -29.68
CA GLY A 265 -28.47 -9.72 -30.92
C GLY A 265 -29.84 -9.05 -31.16
N SER A 266 -30.88 -9.41 -30.41
CA SER A 266 -32.20 -8.77 -30.44
C SER A 266 -32.58 -8.08 -29.13
N THR A 267 -32.23 -8.70 -28.01
CA THR A 267 -32.50 -8.20 -26.65
C THR A 267 -31.20 -8.13 -25.87
N SER A 268 -31.12 -7.21 -24.92
CA SER A 268 -29.96 -7.03 -24.05
C SER A 268 -30.40 -7.08 -22.61
N ALA A 269 -29.73 -7.91 -21.82
CA ALA A 269 -29.75 -7.83 -20.38
C ALA A 269 -28.60 -6.94 -19.93
N THR A 270 -28.94 -5.90 -19.17
CA THR A 270 -28.01 -5.03 -18.47
C THR A 270 -28.38 -5.06 -17.00
N PRO A 271 -27.41 -5.08 -16.07
CA PRO A 271 -27.69 -5.12 -14.66
C PRO A 271 -28.59 -3.97 -14.24
N ASP A 272 -29.70 -4.30 -13.59
CA ASP A 272 -30.72 -3.33 -13.16
C ASP A 272 -30.71 -3.08 -11.64
N SER A 273 -29.79 -3.72 -10.94
CA SER A 273 -29.55 -3.51 -9.52
C SER A 273 -28.05 -3.54 -9.19
N SER A 274 -27.72 -3.23 -7.94
CA SER A 274 -26.35 -3.27 -7.46
C SER A 274 -25.80 -4.71 -7.33
N SER A 275 -26.68 -5.71 -7.26
CA SER A 275 -26.34 -7.13 -7.19
C SER A 275 -27.33 -7.92 -8.05
N ASP A 276 -27.03 -8.00 -9.34
CA ASP A 276 -27.88 -8.65 -10.33
C ASP A 276 -27.27 -9.99 -10.80
N THR A 277 -28.15 -10.93 -11.14
CA THR A 277 -27.81 -12.27 -11.59
C THR A 277 -28.37 -12.52 -12.98
N PHE A 278 -27.52 -12.87 -13.94
CA PHE A 278 -27.97 -13.33 -15.25
C PHE A 278 -28.27 -14.85 -15.21
N THR A 279 -29.54 -15.22 -15.26
CA THR A 279 -29.98 -16.62 -15.12
C THR A 279 -30.25 -17.27 -16.48
N PHE A 280 -29.60 -18.41 -16.74
CA PHE A 280 -29.92 -19.26 -17.89
C PHE A 280 -31.01 -20.27 -17.52
N THR A 281 -32.12 -20.27 -18.26
CA THR A 281 -33.22 -21.23 -18.08
C THR A 281 -33.32 -22.15 -19.29
N GLY A 282 -33.34 -23.47 -19.06
CA GLY A 282 -33.53 -24.45 -20.12
C GLY A 282 -34.97 -24.43 -20.65
N GLY A 283 -35.13 -24.30 -21.96
CA GLY A 283 -36.42 -24.52 -22.63
C GLY A 283 -36.76 -26.01 -22.76
N THR A 284 -37.90 -26.34 -23.37
CA THR A 284 -38.30 -27.74 -23.62
C THR A 284 -37.24 -28.48 -24.42
N GLY A 285 -36.74 -29.61 -23.90
CA GLY A 285 -35.70 -30.42 -24.54
C GLY A 285 -34.28 -29.87 -24.41
N ILE A 286 -34.07 -28.81 -23.62
CA ILE A 286 -32.73 -28.28 -23.28
C ILE A 286 -32.54 -28.33 -21.77
N SER A 287 -31.43 -28.90 -21.31
CA SER A 287 -30.99 -28.80 -19.92
C SER A 287 -29.87 -27.78 -19.80
N VAL A 288 -29.87 -27.03 -18.69
CA VAL A 288 -28.84 -26.06 -18.34
C VAL A 288 -28.33 -26.44 -16.95
N ALA A 289 -27.04 -26.69 -16.81
CA ALA A 289 -26.43 -27.13 -15.56
C ALA A 289 -25.16 -26.32 -15.25
N ILE A 290 -25.04 -25.86 -14.00
CA ILE A 290 -23.85 -25.23 -13.44
C ILE A 290 -23.07 -26.25 -12.63
N ASN A 291 -21.78 -26.40 -12.89
CA ASN A 291 -20.87 -27.15 -12.04
C ASN A 291 -20.08 -26.18 -11.17
N SER A 292 -20.48 -26.02 -9.90
CA SER A 292 -19.86 -25.10 -8.95
C SER A 292 -18.44 -25.50 -8.51
N GLY A 293 -18.00 -26.73 -8.78
CA GLY A 293 -16.63 -27.16 -8.48
C GLY A 293 -15.66 -26.99 -9.65
N ALA A 294 -16.18 -26.80 -10.86
CA ALA A 294 -15.41 -26.61 -12.09
C ALA A 294 -15.65 -25.24 -12.75
N ASP A 295 -16.43 -24.37 -12.09
CA ASP A 295 -16.82 -23.04 -12.57
C ASP A 295 -17.29 -23.01 -14.03
N SER A 296 -18.13 -23.97 -14.41
CA SER A 296 -18.58 -24.15 -15.79
C SER A 296 -20.10 -24.23 -15.94
N LEU A 297 -20.60 -23.69 -17.06
CA LEU A 297 -21.98 -23.80 -17.52
C LEU A 297 -22.04 -24.77 -18.69
N THR A 298 -22.89 -25.79 -18.58
CA THR A 298 -23.17 -26.74 -19.66
C THR A 298 -24.61 -26.60 -20.11
N ILE A 299 -24.81 -26.43 -21.41
CA ILE A 299 -26.14 -26.44 -22.06
C ILE A 299 -26.22 -27.69 -22.93
N THR A 300 -27.17 -28.58 -22.64
CA THR A 300 -27.30 -29.88 -23.32
C THR A 300 -28.64 -29.99 -24.04
N ASN A 301 -28.62 -30.55 -25.24
CA ASN A 301 -29.85 -30.98 -25.91
C ASN A 301 -30.31 -32.34 -25.35
N GLU A 302 -31.36 -32.31 -24.54
CA GLU A 302 -32.11 -33.46 -24.02
C GLU A 302 -33.27 -33.88 -24.93
N GLY A 303 -33.51 -33.12 -26.00
CA GLY A 303 -34.48 -33.46 -27.03
C GLY A 303 -34.03 -34.68 -27.86
N VAL A 304 -34.60 -34.81 -29.05
CA VAL A 304 -34.27 -35.92 -29.94
C VAL A 304 -32.84 -35.78 -30.45
N ARG A 305 -31.97 -36.74 -30.11
CA ARG A 305 -30.58 -36.77 -30.56
C ARG A 305 -30.38 -37.62 -31.82
N THR A 306 -31.22 -38.66 -31.99
CA THR A 306 -31.23 -39.54 -33.16
C THR A 306 -32.62 -40.16 -33.35
N ILE A 307 -33.05 -40.37 -34.60
CA ILE A 307 -34.16 -41.25 -34.98
C ILE A 307 -33.66 -42.13 -36.12
N THR A 308 -33.81 -43.45 -35.99
CA THR A 308 -33.34 -44.42 -37.00
C THR A 308 -34.52 -45.29 -37.45
N GLY A 309 -34.71 -45.42 -38.76
CA GLY A 309 -35.60 -46.41 -39.33
C GLY A 309 -35.44 -46.53 -40.85
N THR A 310 -36.30 -47.34 -41.48
CA THR A 310 -36.27 -47.63 -42.90
C THR A 310 -36.54 -46.38 -43.74
N ALA A 311 -35.79 -46.22 -44.85
CA ALA A 311 -36.00 -45.14 -45.82
C ALA A 311 -37.49 -45.08 -46.23
N ASP A 312 -38.02 -43.87 -46.36
CA ASP A 312 -39.39 -43.55 -46.80
C ASP A 312 -40.55 -43.85 -45.81
N GLN A 313 -40.28 -44.30 -44.57
CA GLN A 313 -41.33 -44.52 -43.55
C GLN A 313 -41.29 -43.54 -42.37
N ILE A 314 -40.18 -42.83 -42.18
CA ILE A 314 -40.00 -41.92 -41.05
C ILE A 314 -39.82 -40.50 -41.59
N SER A 315 -40.84 -39.66 -41.39
CA SER A 315 -40.73 -38.21 -41.55
C SER A 315 -40.52 -37.58 -40.18
N THR A 316 -39.39 -36.91 -39.98
CA THR A 316 -39.10 -36.18 -38.74
C THR A 316 -39.43 -34.71 -38.95
N THR A 317 -40.46 -34.20 -38.26
CA THR A 317 -40.64 -32.76 -38.08
C THR A 317 -39.70 -32.30 -36.98
N ALA A 318 -38.84 -31.33 -37.30
CA ALA A 318 -37.93 -30.74 -36.33
C ALA A 318 -38.73 -29.89 -35.32
N SER A 319 -39.11 -30.47 -34.17
CA SER A 319 -39.21 -29.77 -32.88
C SER A 319 -39.72 -30.71 -31.76
N THR A 320 -38.95 -30.74 -30.67
CA THR A 320 -39.28 -31.02 -29.25
C THR A 320 -40.49 -31.91 -28.89
N GLY A 321 -40.20 -33.05 -28.24
CA GLY A 321 -41.10 -33.63 -27.23
C GLY A 321 -42.06 -34.75 -27.63
N SER A 322 -42.25 -35.06 -28.91
CA SER A 322 -42.92 -36.30 -29.32
C SER A 322 -42.56 -36.70 -30.75
N VAL A 323 -42.16 -37.96 -30.95
CA VAL A 323 -41.95 -38.54 -32.28
C VAL A 323 -43.21 -39.32 -32.62
N THR A 324 -44.05 -38.78 -33.52
CA THR A 324 -45.22 -39.51 -34.01
C THR A 324 -44.86 -40.21 -35.32
N LEU A 325 -44.90 -41.54 -35.32
CA LEU A 325 -44.66 -42.38 -36.51
C LEU A 325 -46.02 -42.67 -37.19
N SER A 326 -46.23 -42.18 -38.41
CA SER A 326 -47.40 -42.54 -39.23
C SER A 326 -46.99 -43.49 -40.35
N LEU A 327 -47.43 -44.74 -40.27
CA LEU A 327 -47.29 -45.72 -41.35
C LEU A 327 -48.52 -45.66 -42.30
N PRO A 328 -48.37 -45.95 -43.60
CA PRO A 328 -49.48 -45.90 -44.57
C PRO A 328 -50.63 -46.89 -44.29
N GLN A 329 -50.37 -47.97 -43.56
CA GLN A 329 -51.38 -48.94 -43.11
C GLN A 329 -50.96 -49.61 -41.78
N GLY A 330 -51.95 -50.09 -41.01
CA GLY A 330 -51.70 -50.77 -39.74
C GLY A 330 -51.03 -52.13 -39.93
N ILE A 331 -50.07 -52.45 -39.07
CA ILE A 331 -49.34 -53.73 -39.03
C ILE A 331 -49.54 -54.50 -37.72
N ALA A 332 -50.54 -54.12 -36.91
CA ALA A 332 -50.85 -54.80 -35.65
C ALA A 332 -51.55 -56.14 -35.91
N THR A 333 -51.56 -57.04 -34.92
CA THR A 333 -52.23 -58.35 -35.00
C THR A 333 -53.75 -58.28 -35.24
N THR A 334 -54.34 -57.09 -35.08
CA THR A 334 -55.75 -56.79 -35.38
C THR A 334 -55.95 -56.12 -36.74
N SER A 335 -54.87 -55.81 -37.45
CA SER A 335 -54.92 -55.16 -38.76
C SER A 335 -55.29 -56.16 -39.85
N SER A 336 -56.06 -55.70 -40.83
CA SER A 336 -56.38 -56.46 -42.05
C SER A 336 -55.64 -55.80 -43.22
N PRO A 337 -54.34 -56.08 -43.40
CA PRO A 337 -53.57 -55.46 -44.48
C PRO A 337 -54.11 -55.91 -45.84
N THR A 338 -54.24 -54.97 -46.77
CA THR A 338 -54.57 -55.26 -48.17
C THR A 338 -53.28 -55.30 -48.99
N PHE A 339 -53.18 -56.28 -49.88
CA PHE A 339 -52.07 -56.40 -50.82
C PHE A 339 -52.64 -56.48 -52.23
N ALA A 340 -52.02 -55.77 -53.18
CA ALA A 340 -52.39 -55.88 -54.60
C ALA A 340 -52.02 -57.25 -55.17
N SER A 341 -50.94 -57.85 -54.68
CA SER A 341 -50.53 -59.23 -54.96
C SER A 341 -49.79 -59.83 -53.78
N LEU A 342 -49.81 -61.17 -53.67
CA LEU A 342 -49.03 -61.92 -52.69
C LEU A 342 -48.18 -62.95 -53.44
N THR A 343 -46.86 -62.78 -53.36
CA THR A 343 -45.89 -63.77 -53.86
C THR A 343 -45.27 -64.49 -52.67
N LEU A 344 -45.45 -65.82 -52.61
CA LEU A 344 -44.83 -66.67 -51.59
C LEU A 344 -43.64 -67.42 -52.21
N ASN A 345 -42.42 -67.15 -51.74
CA ASN A 345 -41.21 -67.84 -52.21
C ASN A 345 -40.97 -69.19 -51.49
N GLY A 346 -41.98 -69.75 -50.83
CA GLY A 346 -41.89 -70.98 -50.05
C GLY A 346 -43.27 -71.58 -49.74
N ALA A 347 -43.29 -72.77 -49.12
CA ALA A 347 -44.53 -73.46 -48.77
C ALA A 347 -45.32 -72.67 -47.70
N LEU A 348 -46.64 -72.60 -47.88
CA LEU A 348 -47.54 -72.04 -46.88
C LEU A 348 -47.82 -73.10 -45.81
N THR A 349 -47.18 -72.98 -44.64
CA THR A 349 -47.18 -74.00 -43.57
C THR A 349 -48.31 -73.80 -42.54
N THR A 350 -49.52 -73.47 -42.99
CA THR A 350 -50.66 -73.24 -42.09
C THR A 350 -51.52 -74.49 -41.89
N THR A 351 -52.25 -74.56 -40.76
CA THR A 351 -53.18 -75.68 -40.46
C THR A 351 -54.37 -75.72 -41.43
N ALA A 352 -54.75 -74.57 -42.01
CA ALA A 352 -55.75 -74.46 -43.07
C ALA A 352 -55.54 -73.18 -43.88
N ILE A 353 -55.91 -73.22 -45.17
CA ILE A 353 -56.09 -72.05 -46.03
C ILE A 353 -57.59 -72.01 -46.37
N ASN A 354 -58.30 -70.98 -45.93
CA ASN A 354 -59.72 -70.82 -46.24
C ASN A 354 -59.89 -69.95 -47.49
N LEU A 355 -60.33 -70.58 -48.58
CA LEU A 355 -60.51 -69.99 -49.91
C LEU A 355 -62.01 -69.97 -50.24
N THR A 356 -62.77 -69.10 -49.58
CA THR A 356 -64.24 -69.17 -49.48
C THR A 356 -64.96 -69.21 -50.83
N ASN A 357 -64.34 -68.71 -51.92
CA ASN A 357 -64.94 -68.64 -53.26
C ASN A 357 -63.90 -68.78 -54.40
N THR A 358 -62.86 -69.59 -54.20
CA THR A 358 -61.76 -69.64 -55.18
C THR A 358 -62.07 -70.56 -56.36
N PHE A 359 -62.01 -69.98 -57.56
CA PHE A 359 -61.94 -70.71 -58.83
C PHE A 359 -60.60 -71.48 -58.89
N VAL A 360 -60.64 -72.78 -58.61
CA VAL A 360 -59.47 -73.66 -58.67
C VAL A 360 -59.27 -74.15 -60.10
N GLY A 361 -58.65 -73.32 -60.94
CA GLY A 361 -58.19 -73.69 -62.28
C GLY A 361 -59.18 -73.46 -63.43
N ASP A 362 -58.62 -73.25 -64.63
CA ASP A 362 -59.37 -72.98 -65.86
C ASP A 362 -59.74 -74.30 -66.57
N ALA A 363 -61.02 -74.49 -66.92
CA ALA A 363 -61.49 -75.71 -67.59
C ALA A 363 -61.29 -75.57 -69.11
N ALA A 364 -60.59 -76.51 -69.74
CA ALA A 364 -60.41 -76.49 -71.20
C ALA A 364 -61.75 -76.77 -71.90
N VAL A 365 -62.12 -75.93 -72.88
CA VAL A 365 -63.37 -76.05 -73.66
C VAL A 365 -63.04 -76.40 -75.11
N SER A 366 -63.63 -77.48 -75.62
CA SER A 366 -63.44 -77.94 -77.00
C SER A 366 -64.75 -78.43 -77.62
N SER A 367 -64.91 -78.35 -78.94
CA SER A 367 -66.05 -78.92 -79.67
C SER A 367 -65.66 -80.31 -80.18
N ALA A 368 -66.31 -81.37 -79.70
CA ALA A 368 -66.03 -82.72 -80.18
C ALA A 368 -66.86 -83.00 -81.45
N THR A 369 -66.27 -83.73 -82.39
CA THR A 369 -66.96 -84.16 -83.62
C THR A 369 -67.29 -85.66 -83.53
N THR A 370 -68.01 -86.19 -84.52
CA THR A 370 -68.22 -87.65 -84.65
C THR A 370 -66.94 -88.44 -84.95
N ALA A 371 -65.77 -87.78 -85.00
CA ALA A 371 -64.44 -88.37 -84.96
C ALA A 371 -63.71 -87.96 -83.66
N GLY A 372 -62.89 -88.86 -83.10
CA GLY A 372 -62.19 -88.61 -81.83
C GLY A 372 -61.33 -87.34 -81.84
N THR A 373 -61.77 -86.34 -81.10
CA THR A 373 -61.17 -85.00 -81.01
C THR A 373 -60.38 -84.88 -79.72
N VAL A 374 -59.15 -84.33 -79.77
CA VAL A 374 -58.34 -84.10 -78.56
C VAL A 374 -58.93 -82.95 -77.77
N VAL A 375 -59.35 -83.21 -76.53
CA VAL A 375 -59.99 -82.22 -75.64
C VAL A 375 -59.04 -81.68 -74.57
N ASP A 376 -57.96 -82.42 -74.27
CA ASP A 376 -56.86 -81.98 -73.43
C ASP A 376 -55.61 -82.86 -73.70
N SER A 377 -54.44 -82.31 -73.41
CA SER A 377 -53.19 -83.06 -73.42
C SER A 377 -52.27 -82.66 -72.25
N TRP A 378 -51.37 -83.56 -71.86
CA TRP A 378 -50.32 -83.28 -70.89
C TRP A 378 -49.07 -84.08 -71.18
N ALA A 379 -47.92 -83.48 -70.85
CA ALA A 379 -46.62 -84.09 -71.06
C ALA A 379 -46.39 -85.25 -70.09
N ALA A 380 -46.18 -86.45 -70.65
CA ALA A 380 -45.90 -87.66 -69.88
C ALA A 380 -44.53 -87.62 -69.15
N SER A 381 -43.72 -86.59 -69.42
CA SER A 381 -42.43 -86.36 -68.76
C SER A 381 -42.56 -85.78 -67.36
N GLY A 382 -43.61 -85.00 -67.07
CA GLY A 382 -43.85 -84.41 -65.74
C GLY A 382 -44.87 -85.15 -64.90
N TRP A 383 -45.72 -85.97 -65.53
CA TRP A 383 -46.91 -86.53 -64.92
C TRP A 383 -47.14 -87.95 -65.45
N ARG A 384 -47.64 -88.85 -64.60
CA ARG A 384 -47.94 -90.25 -65.01
C ARG A 384 -49.41 -90.59 -65.02
N SER A 385 -50.20 -89.87 -64.23
CA SER A 385 -51.63 -90.10 -64.14
C SER A 385 -52.38 -88.78 -64.08
N ALA A 386 -53.58 -88.77 -64.61
CA ALA A 386 -54.50 -87.65 -64.57
C ALA A 386 -55.90 -88.14 -64.19
N LYS A 387 -56.53 -87.44 -63.25
CA LYS A 387 -57.97 -87.56 -63.01
C LYS A 387 -58.67 -86.41 -63.72
N TYR A 388 -59.67 -86.77 -64.53
CA TYR A 388 -60.53 -85.82 -65.22
C TYR A 388 -61.96 -85.89 -64.71
N ILE A 389 -62.61 -84.73 -64.69
CA ILE A 389 -64.06 -84.61 -64.78
C ILE A 389 -64.35 -84.08 -66.19
N VAL A 390 -65.01 -84.90 -67.02
CA VAL A 390 -65.34 -84.59 -68.40
C VAL A 390 -66.84 -84.30 -68.46
N GLN A 391 -67.20 -83.09 -68.87
CA GLN A 391 -68.59 -82.71 -69.13
C GLN A 391 -68.79 -82.55 -70.63
N MET A 392 -69.70 -83.32 -71.20
CA MET A 392 -70.21 -83.14 -72.55
C MET A 392 -71.59 -82.48 -72.50
N LYS A 393 -71.86 -81.57 -73.44
CA LYS A 393 -73.13 -80.83 -73.48
C LYS A 393 -73.57 -80.57 -74.92
N ASP A 394 -74.78 -80.99 -75.25
CA ASP A 394 -75.48 -80.63 -76.50
C ASP A 394 -76.82 -79.97 -76.13
N GLY A 395 -76.96 -78.68 -76.42
CA GLY A 395 -78.13 -77.90 -76.01
C GLY A 395 -78.35 -77.92 -74.49
N ASN A 396 -79.42 -78.58 -74.04
CA ASN A 396 -79.75 -78.73 -72.62
C ASN A 396 -79.31 -80.09 -72.04
N ASP A 397 -78.95 -81.03 -72.89
CA ASP A 397 -78.50 -82.35 -72.46
C ASP A 397 -77.05 -82.25 -72.02
N ILE A 398 -76.78 -82.83 -70.84
CA ILE A 398 -75.46 -82.92 -70.23
C ILE A 398 -75.15 -84.39 -69.94
N GLU A 399 -73.91 -84.76 -70.19
CA GLU A 399 -73.29 -85.99 -69.75
C GLU A 399 -72.02 -85.61 -68.98
N VAL A 400 -71.85 -86.14 -67.77
CA VAL A 400 -70.62 -85.96 -66.99
C VAL A 400 -70.09 -87.33 -66.63
N LEU A 401 -68.80 -87.51 -66.83
CA LEU A 401 -68.10 -88.70 -66.37
C LEU A 401 -66.75 -88.33 -65.77
N GLU A 402 -66.22 -89.23 -64.94
CA GLU A 402 -64.85 -89.16 -64.49
C GLU A 402 -63.98 -90.11 -65.31
N VAL A 403 -62.82 -89.64 -65.72
CA VAL A 403 -61.85 -90.44 -66.47
C VAL A 403 -60.54 -90.46 -65.69
N LEU A 404 -60.09 -91.64 -65.31
CA LEU A 404 -58.75 -91.85 -64.78
C LEU A 404 -57.87 -92.37 -65.91
N VAL A 405 -56.88 -91.58 -66.31
CA VAL A 405 -55.95 -91.91 -67.38
C VAL A 405 -54.55 -92.09 -66.79
N THR A 406 -53.87 -93.17 -67.16
CA THR A 406 -52.46 -93.38 -66.81
C THR A 406 -51.66 -93.83 -68.02
N VAL A 407 -50.38 -93.50 -68.04
CA VAL A 407 -49.44 -93.94 -69.07
C VAL A 407 -48.27 -94.70 -68.43
N ASP A 408 -47.94 -95.86 -68.99
CA ASP A 408 -46.78 -96.64 -68.51
C ASP A 408 -45.44 -96.16 -69.13
N GLY A 409 -44.34 -96.76 -68.69
CA GLY A 409 -43.00 -96.44 -69.21
C GLY A 409 -42.77 -96.86 -70.67
N ASN A 410 -43.69 -97.63 -71.25
CA ASN A 410 -43.67 -98.05 -72.66
C ASN A 410 -44.60 -97.19 -73.53
N ASN A 411 -45.16 -96.11 -72.98
CA ASN A 411 -46.11 -95.21 -73.62
C ASN A 411 -47.47 -95.85 -73.94
N ASN A 412 -47.84 -96.94 -73.27
CA ASN A 412 -49.19 -97.47 -73.35
C ASN A 412 -50.10 -96.66 -72.43
N VAL A 413 -51.22 -96.19 -72.97
CA VAL A 413 -52.23 -95.44 -72.21
C VAL A 413 -53.34 -96.37 -71.80
N TYR A 414 -53.71 -96.28 -70.52
CA TYR A 414 -54.82 -97.00 -69.93
C TYR A 414 -55.80 -95.97 -69.39
N LEU A 415 -57.08 -96.11 -69.73
CA LEU A 415 -58.13 -95.32 -69.13
C LEU A 415 -59.17 -96.19 -68.42
N THR A 416 -59.81 -95.60 -67.43
CA THR A 416 -61.06 -96.11 -66.86
C THR A 416 -62.04 -94.96 -66.74
N GLU A 417 -63.21 -95.17 -67.31
CA GLU A 417 -64.37 -94.30 -67.15
C GLU A 417 -65.22 -94.81 -65.98
N TYR A 418 -65.69 -93.89 -65.15
CA TYR A 418 -66.60 -94.19 -64.05
C TYR A 418 -67.45 -92.97 -63.71
N ALA A 419 -68.48 -93.18 -62.90
CA ALA A 419 -69.44 -92.15 -62.52
C ALA A 419 -70.07 -91.43 -63.73
N ASP A 420 -70.38 -92.19 -64.77
CA ASP A 420 -71.08 -91.67 -65.95
C ASP A 420 -72.53 -91.33 -65.61
N VAL A 421 -72.88 -90.06 -65.75
CA VAL A 421 -74.18 -89.48 -65.44
C VAL A 421 -74.70 -88.78 -66.69
N GLN A 422 -75.67 -89.41 -67.33
CA GLN A 422 -76.34 -88.93 -68.53
C GLN A 422 -77.71 -88.35 -68.18
N SER A 423 -78.00 -87.16 -68.68
CA SER A 423 -79.32 -86.52 -68.48
C SER A 423 -80.43 -87.13 -69.35
N ASN A 424 -80.13 -87.47 -70.62
CA ASN A 424 -81.14 -87.94 -71.58
C ASN A 424 -80.61 -89.04 -72.51
N ALA A 425 -79.47 -88.80 -73.17
CA ALA A 425 -78.79 -89.76 -74.03
C ALA A 425 -77.27 -89.63 -73.91
N GLN A 426 -76.56 -90.66 -74.34
CA GLN A 426 -75.10 -90.62 -74.46
C GLN A 426 -74.70 -89.58 -75.51
N LEU A 427 -73.91 -88.59 -75.10
CA LEU A 427 -73.45 -87.46 -75.92
C LEU A 427 -72.05 -87.70 -76.50
N GLY A 428 -71.31 -88.66 -75.98
CA GLY A 428 -70.07 -89.12 -76.60
C GLY A 428 -69.40 -90.24 -75.82
N THR A 429 -68.23 -90.67 -76.31
CA THR A 429 -67.36 -91.64 -75.66
C THR A 429 -65.99 -91.02 -75.48
N THR A 430 -65.31 -91.32 -74.36
CA THR A 430 -63.92 -90.88 -74.18
C THR A 430 -62.94 -91.98 -74.57
N ASP A 431 -61.77 -91.55 -74.99
CA ASP A 431 -60.64 -92.39 -75.30
C ASP A 431 -59.37 -91.64 -74.94
N ALA A 432 -58.24 -92.32 -74.83
CA ALA A 432 -56.97 -91.67 -74.58
C ALA A 432 -55.86 -92.36 -75.37
N ASP A 433 -54.98 -91.55 -75.97
CA ASP A 433 -53.82 -92.05 -76.70
C ASP A 433 -52.55 -91.33 -76.30
N TYR A 434 -51.42 -91.97 -76.58
CA TYR A 434 -50.12 -91.33 -76.49
C TYR A 434 -49.67 -90.88 -77.87
N SER A 435 -49.28 -89.62 -77.99
CA SER A 435 -48.78 -89.07 -79.25
C SER A 435 -47.82 -87.92 -78.99
N GLY A 436 -46.61 -88.01 -79.54
CA GLY A 436 -45.68 -86.88 -79.58
C GLY A 436 -45.10 -86.43 -78.23
N GLY A 437 -45.14 -87.26 -77.19
CA GLY A 437 -44.67 -86.91 -75.83
C GLY A 437 -45.81 -86.67 -74.85
N ASP A 438 -47.03 -86.50 -75.36
CA ASP A 438 -48.19 -86.18 -74.57
C ASP A 438 -49.17 -87.36 -74.50
N VAL A 439 -49.80 -87.51 -73.35
CA VAL A 439 -51.06 -88.24 -73.23
C VAL A 439 -52.18 -87.29 -73.61
N ARG A 440 -53.03 -87.71 -74.53
CA ARG A 440 -54.14 -86.90 -75.04
C ARG A 440 -55.45 -87.56 -74.66
N LEU A 441 -56.30 -86.82 -73.95
CA LEU A 441 -57.68 -87.20 -73.74
C LEU A 441 -58.47 -86.81 -74.98
N LYS A 442 -59.23 -87.76 -75.51
CA LYS A 442 -60.03 -87.61 -76.72
C LYS A 442 -61.49 -87.89 -76.42
N VAL A 443 -62.36 -87.18 -77.12
CA VAL A 443 -63.80 -87.40 -77.08
C VAL A 443 -64.31 -87.58 -78.50
N THR A 444 -65.09 -88.63 -78.71
CA THR A 444 -65.86 -88.84 -79.93
C THR A 444 -67.32 -88.51 -79.60
N ALA A 445 -67.84 -87.44 -80.18
CA ALA A 445 -69.21 -87.01 -79.92
C ALA A 445 -70.22 -87.87 -80.67
N ALA A 446 -71.40 -88.06 -80.08
CA ALA A 446 -72.55 -88.69 -80.73
C ALA A 446 -73.15 -87.79 -81.84
N GLY A 447 -72.89 -86.48 -81.80
CA GLY A 447 -73.34 -85.50 -82.79
C GLY A 447 -72.41 -84.28 -82.87
N ASN A 448 -72.55 -83.48 -83.93
CA ASN A 448 -71.62 -82.36 -84.21
C ASN A 448 -71.77 -81.14 -83.29
N ASN A 449 -72.79 -81.10 -82.42
CA ASN A 449 -73.09 -79.94 -81.57
C ASN A 449 -72.63 -80.13 -80.11
N VAL A 450 -71.90 -81.21 -79.81
CA VAL A 450 -71.44 -81.53 -78.46
C VAL A 450 -70.22 -80.68 -78.09
N SER A 451 -70.38 -79.85 -77.07
CA SER A 451 -69.28 -79.13 -76.41
C SER A 451 -68.74 -79.94 -75.24
N VAL A 452 -67.41 -80.01 -75.10
CA VAL A 452 -66.72 -80.74 -74.04
C VAL A 452 -65.95 -79.75 -73.17
N LYS A 453 -66.13 -79.87 -71.86
CA LYS A 453 -65.30 -79.21 -70.85
C LYS A 453 -64.60 -80.24 -70.00
N VAL A 454 -63.32 -80.02 -69.72
CA VAL A 454 -62.58 -80.90 -68.81
C VAL A 454 -61.95 -80.12 -67.67
N HIS A 455 -62.07 -80.68 -66.47
CA HIS A 455 -61.27 -80.30 -65.32
C HIS A 455 -60.28 -81.41 -65.02
N LYS A 456 -59.02 -81.05 -64.72
CA LYS A 456 -57.91 -81.98 -64.61
C LYS A 456 -57.18 -81.81 -63.29
N THR A 457 -56.90 -82.91 -62.63
CA THR A 457 -55.88 -83.00 -61.58
C THR A 457 -54.78 -83.93 -62.08
N LEU A 458 -53.55 -83.44 -62.15
CA LEU A 458 -52.39 -84.23 -62.53
C LEU A 458 -51.71 -84.79 -61.27
N ILE A 459 -51.13 -85.98 -61.41
CA ILE A 459 -50.34 -86.64 -60.38
C ILE A 459 -48.89 -86.72 -60.89
N GLU A 460 -47.98 -86.03 -60.19
CA GLU A 460 -46.56 -85.94 -60.57
C GLU A 460 -45.94 -87.33 -60.67
N ALA A 461 -45.02 -87.47 -61.63
CA ALA A 461 -44.36 -88.72 -61.98
C ALA A 461 -43.42 -89.28 -60.90
#